data_AF-A0A2X0N5X8-F1
#
_entry.id   AF-A0A2X0N5X8-F1
#
_cell.length_a   1.000
_cell.length_b   1.000
_cell.length_c   1.000
_cell.angle_alpha   90.00
_cell.angle_beta   90.00
_cell.angle_gamma   90.00
#
_symmetry.space_group_name_H-M   'P 1'
#
loop_
_entity.id
_entity.type
_entity.pdbx_description
1 polymer ?
#
loop_
_entity_poly.entity_id
_entity_poly.type
_entity_poly.pdbx_seq_one_letter_code
_entity_poly.pdbx_strand_id
1 'polypeptide(L)'
;MASPQHTLHLATQASSLSPTCNPSKHAFDTCFNHWFKSYLLLVSPPLQHPIDTPKGKTEREQRDRLIKQKKDEYDTNCATVYKEYQECLTAAIPTKEGLVEMLAQARAEEPLHGWGGIKVATKDDLGR
;
A
#
# COMPACT_ATOMS: atom_id res chain seq x y z
N MET A 1 -1.18 22.29 38.75
CA MET A 1 -2.06 22.72 37.64
C MET A 1 -1.18 22.89 36.41
N ALA A 2 -1.17 21.92 35.51
CA ALA A 2 -0.39 22.00 34.27
C ALA A 2 -1.32 22.41 33.12
N SER A 3 -0.88 23.40 32.35
CA SER A 3 -1.66 24.11 31.33
C SER A 3 -2.02 23.20 30.13
N PRO A 4 -3.24 23.28 29.57
CA PRO A 4 -3.73 22.37 28.52
C PRO A 4 -3.23 22.69 27.10
N GLN A 5 -2.22 23.55 26.94
CA GLN A 5 -1.80 24.08 25.62
C GLN A 5 -0.59 23.38 25.00
N HIS A 6 -0.02 22.35 25.65
CA HIS A 6 1.12 21.58 25.13
C HIS A 6 0.73 20.25 24.46
N THR A 7 -0.52 20.11 24.01
CA THR A 7 -1.01 18.88 23.35
C THR A 7 -1.52 19.13 21.93
N LEU A 8 -1.00 20.15 21.24
CA LEU A 8 -1.26 20.36 19.81
C LEU A 8 -0.01 20.01 19.01
N HIS A 9 -0.19 19.14 17.99
CA HIS A 9 0.77 18.68 16.96
C HIS A 9 1.44 17.31 17.14
N LEU A 10 0.79 16.36 17.82
CA LEU A 10 0.92 14.96 17.38
C LEU A 10 0.04 14.82 16.13
N ALA A 11 0.63 14.50 14.98
CA ALA A 11 -0.10 14.24 13.75
C ALA A 11 -1.29 13.33 14.05
N THR A 12 -2.51 13.83 13.85
CA THR A 12 -3.74 13.05 14.08
C THR A 12 -3.81 11.95 13.02
N GLN A 13 -3.22 10.81 13.32
CA GLN A 13 -3.30 9.62 12.48
C GLN A 13 -4.76 9.16 12.40
N ALA A 14 -5.15 8.69 11.22
CA ALA A 14 -6.52 8.22 11.01
C ALA A 14 -6.84 7.04 11.94
N SER A 15 -8.02 7.09 12.54
CA SER A 15 -8.55 5.95 13.30
C SER A 15 -8.95 4.80 12.37
N SER A 16 -8.87 3.59 12.87
CA SER A 16 -9.39 2.38 12.23
C SER A 16 -10.89 2.21 12.49
N LEU A 17 -11.52 1.26 11.77
CA LEU A 17 -12.93 0.88 11.95
C LEU A 17 -13.22 0.41 13.38
N SER A 18 -12.27 -0.30 13.99
CA SER A 18 -12.28 -0.65 15.40
C SER A 18 -11.14 0.07 16.12
N PRO A 19 -11.39 0.74 17.28
CA PRO A 19 -10.34 1.38 18.06
C PRO A 19 -9.21 0.42 18.47
N THR A 20 -9.52 -0.87 18.67
CA THR A 20 -8.54 -1.90 19.02
C THR A 20 -7.49 -2.13 17.93
N CYS A 21 -7.80 -1.78 16.68
CA CYS A 21 -6.89 -1.90 15.55
C CYS A 21 -6.05 -0.64 15.30
N ASN A 22 -6.22 0.42 16.10
CA ASN A 22 -5.45 1.67 15.93
C ASN A 22 -3.93 1.47 16.06
N PRO A 23 -3.40 0.73 17.06
CA PRO A 23 -1.96 0.58 17.21
C PRO A 23 -1.29 -0.07 16.00
N SER A 24 -1.84 -1.19 15.51
CA SER A 24 -1.31 -1.89 14.33
C SER A 24 -1.53 -1.09 13.05
N LYS A 25 -2.65 -0.36 12.91
CA LYS A 25 -2.87 0.58 11.81
C LYS A 25 -1.79 1.66 11.76
N HIS A 26 -1.54 2.34 12.88
CA HIS A 26 -0.57 3.45 12.95
C HIS A 26 0.85 2.97 12.68
N ALA A 27 1.21 1.79 13.20
CA ALA A 27 2.49 1.16 12.91
C ALA A 27 2.63 0.82 11.41
N PHE A 28 1.60 0.24 10.81
CA PHE A 28 1.58 -0.07 9.38
C PHE A 28 1.64 1.19 8.52
N ASP A 29 0.76 2.17 8.76
CA ASP A 29 0.70 3.43 8.01
C ASP A 29 2.05 4.16 8.07
N THR A 30 2.71 4.16 9.22
CA THR A 30 4.05 4.75 9.38
C THR A 30 5.10 4.03 8.53
N CYS A 31 5.17 2.70 8.61
CA CYS A 31 6.12 1.89 7.83
C CYS A 31 5.87 2.05 6.33
N PHE A 32 4.63 1.86 5.91
CA PHE A 32 4.21 1.94 4.53
C PHE A 32 4.46 3.33 3.95
N ASN A 33 4.08 4.41 4.63
CA ASN A 33 4.26 5.76 4.09
C ASN A 33 5.74 6.12 3.90
N HIS A 34 6.63 5.65 4.79
CA HIS A 34 8.07 5.84 4.62
C HIS A 34 8.60 5.07 3.40
N TRP A 35 8.27 3.78 3.32
CA TRP A 35 8.66 2.93 2.18
C TRP A 35 8.09 3.45 0.86
N PHE A 36 6.81 3.82 0.84
CA PHE A 36 6.05 4.20 -0.34
C PHE A 36 6.59 5.47 -0.98
N LYS A 37 7.01 6.47 -0.18
CA LYS A 37 7.69 7.67 -0.71
C LYS A 37 8.93 7.31 -1.51
N SER A 38 9.78 6.43 -0.98
CA SER A 38 11.00 5.97 -1.67
C SER A 38 10.68 5.16 -2.92
N TYR A 39 9.65 4.31 -2.85
CA TYR A 39 9.20 3.53 -3.99
C TYR A 39 8.65 4.41 -5.11
N LEU A 40 7.85 5.43 -4.79
CA LEU A 40 7.31 6.38 -5.77
C LEU A 40 8.39 7.17 -6.50
N LEU A 41 9.45 7.59 -5.81
CA LEU A 41 10.59 8.27 -6.43
C LEU A 41 11.32 7.38 -7.44
N LEU A 42 11.23 6.06 -7.27
CA LEU A 42 11.83 5.09 -8.19
C LEU A 42 10.94 4.82 -9.41
N VAL A 43 9.62 4.68 -9.23
CA VAL A 43 8.72 4.23 -10.31
C VAL A 43 8.06 5.35 -11.10
N SER A 44 7.88 6.53 -10.51
CA SER A 44 7.13 7.63 -11.14
C SER A 44 7.87 8.33 -12.28
N PRO A 45 9.20 8.61 -12.17
CA PRO A 45 9.89 9.32 -13.24
C PRO A 45 9.93 8.50 -14.55
N PRO A 46 9.80 9.15 -15.72
CA PRO A 46 10.05 8.49 -17.00
C PRO A 46 11.52 8.05 -17.10
N LEU A 47 11.79 7.07 -17.95
CA LEU A 47 13.18 6.74 -18.29
C LEU A 47 13.85 7.96 -18.92
N GLN A 48 15.12 8.15 -18.62
CA GLN A 48 15.95 9.19 -19.22
C GLN A 48 16.25 8.88 -20.69
N HIS A 49 16.31 7.60 -21.04
CA HIS A 49 16.58 7.14 -22.41
C HIS A 49 15.36 6.41 -23.02
N PRO A 50 15.15 6.51 -24.36
CA PRO A 50 14.09 5.76 -25.04
C PRO A 50 14.23 4.24 -24.81
N ILE A 51 13.10 3.59 -24.54
CA ILE A 51 13.01 2.18 -24.10
C ILE A 51 13.65 1.18 -25.07
N ASP A 52 13.62 1.48 -26.36
CA ASP A 52 14.10 0.66 -27.46
C ASP A 52 15.62 0.74 -27.65
N THR A 53 16.28 1.74 -27.05
CA THR A 53 17.73 1.91 -27.11
C THR A 53 18.47 1.00 -26.13
N PRO A 54 19.74 0.61 -26.41
CA PRO A 54 20.54 -0.14 -25.45
C PRO A 54 20.64 0.52 -24.06
N LYS A 55 20.80 1.84 -24.02
CA LYS A 55 20.84 2.60 -22.76
C LYS A 55 19.51 2.54 -22.00
N GLY A 56 18.38 2.70 -22.69
CA GLY A 56 17.05 2.59 -22.07
C GLY A 56 16.73 1.19 -21.57
N LYS A 57 17.20 0.15 -22.25
CA LYS A 57 17.12 -1.25 -21.77
C LYS A 57 17.93 -1.43 -20.48
N THR A 58 19.18 -0.98 -20.45
CA THR A 58 20.02 -1.06 -19.24
C THR A 58 19.43 -0.26 -18.08
N GLU A 59 18.93 0.95 -18.33
CA GLU A 59 18.28 1.79 -17.32
C GLU A 59 17.04 1.10 -16.74
N ARG A 60 16.21 0.49 -17.60
CA ARG A 60 15.05 -0.30 -17.18
C ARG A 60 15.47 -1.47 -16.29
N GLU A 61 16.45 -2.26 -16.71
CA GLU A 61 16.92 -3.40 -15.93
C GLU A 61 17.48 -2.99 -14.57
N GLN A 62 18.20 -1.86 -14.50
CA GLN A 62 18.68 -1.29 -13.24
C GLN A 62 17.51 -0.90 -12.33
N ARG A 63 16.52 -0.20 -12.89
CA ARG A 63 15.31 0.18 -12.15
C ARG A 63 14.52 -1.04 -11.67
N ASP A 64 14.37 -2.08 -12.50
CA ASP A 64 13.67 -3.31 -12.14
C ASP A 64 14.37 -4.05 -10.98
N ARG A 65 15.72 -4.04 -10.96
CA ARG A 65 16.49 -4.57 -9.82
C ARG A 65 16.23 -3.79 -8.52
N LEU A 66 16.22 -2.46 -8.60
CA LEU A 66 15.92 -1.61 -7.43
C LEU A 66 14.46 -1.77 -6.96
N ILE A 67 13.52 -1.93 -7.90
CA ILE A 67 12.11 -2.20 -7.59
C ILE A 67 12.00 -3.52 -6.83
N LYS A 68 12.71 -4.56 -7.29
CA LYS A 68 12.75 -5.85 -6.61
C LYS A 68 13.30 -5.70 -5.19
N GLN A 69 14.43 -5.03 -5.02
CA GLN A 69 15.01 -4.76 -3.70
C GLN A 69 14.02 -4.00 -2.79
N LYS A 70 13.28 -3.02 -3.32
CA LYS A 70 12.26 -2.31 -2.55
C LYS A 70 11.07 -3.19 -2.17
N LYS A 71 10.70 -4.16 -3.00
CA LYS A 71 9.70 -5.18 -2.63
C LYS A 71 10.20 -6.05 -1.48
N ASP A 72 11.43 -6.53 -1.56
CA ASP A 72 12.05 -7.34 -0.50
C ASP A 72 12.16 -6.55 0.82
N GLU A 73 12.48 -5.25 0.75
CA GLU A 73 12.48 -4.33 1.90
C GLU A 73 11.09 -4.18 2.53
N TYR A 74 10.03 -4.06 1.72
CA TYR A 74 8.65 -4.02 2.22
C TYR A 74 8.27 -5.33 2.92
N ASP A 75 8.56 -6.46 2.29
CA ASP A 75 8.23 -7.78 2.82
C ASP A 75 8.94 -8.04 4.16
N THR A 76 10.19 -7.60 4.28
CA THR A 76 10.97 -7.74 5.52
C THR A 76 10.48 -6.80 6.61
N ASN A 77 10.18 -5.54 6.29
CA ASN A 77 10.03 -4.49 7.30
C ASN A 77 8.57 -4.13 7.61
N CYS A 78 7.66 -4.25 6.65
CA CYS A 78 6.28 -3.78 6.79
C CYS A 78 5.23 -4.90 6.72
N ALA A 79 5.51 -6.03 6.05
CA ALA A 79 4.49 -7.04 5.79
C ALA A 79 3.94 -7.72 7.05
N THR A 80 4.77 -7.93 8.08
CA THR A 80 4.30 -8.49 9.37
C THR A 80 3.31 -7.55 10.04
N VAL A 81 3.63 -6.26 10.14
CA VAL A 81 2.75 -5.25 10.75
C VAL A 81 1.46 -5.07 9.95
N TYR A 82 1.55 -5.16 8.61
CA TYR A 82 0.37 -5.20 7.76
C TYR A 82 -0.55 -6.38 8.09
N LYS A 83 0.01 -7.59 8.25
CA LYS A 83 -0.76 -8.79 8.59
C LYS A 83 -1.48 -8.64 9.93
N GLU A 84 -0.79 -8.14 10.96
CA GLU A 84 -1.39 -7.88 12.27
C GLU A 84 -2.58 -6.90 12.18
N TYR A 85 -2.43 -5.83 11.39
CA TYR A 85 -3.51 -4.88 11.13
C TYR A 85 -4.66 -5.52 10.36
N GLN A 86 -4.35 -6.27 9.30
CA GLN A 86 -5.32 -6.96 8.45
C GLN A 86 -6.13 -7.98 9.25
N GLU A 87 -5.49 -8.78 10.10
CA GLU A 87 -6.14 -9.76 10.97
C GLU A 87 -7.09 -9.09 11.95
N CYS A 88 -6.66 -8.00 12.60
CA CYS A 88 -7.53 -7.21 13.48
C CYS A 88 -8.76 -6.67 12.74
N LEU A 89 -8.56 -6.10 11.54
CA LEU A 89 -9.68 -5.61 10.72
C LEU A 89 -10.61 -6.73 10.27
N THR A 90 -10.07 -7.88 9.88
CA THR A 90 -10.85 -9.02 9.41
C THR A 90 -11.77 -9.54 10.50
N ALA A 91 -11.32 -9.51 11.76
CA ALA A 91 -12.18 -9.82 12.92
C ALA A 91 -13.21 -8.71 13.21
N ALA A 92 -12.88 -7.44 12.96
CA ALA A 92 -13.76 -6.31 13.25
C ALA A 92 -14.88 -6.10 12.21
N ILE A 93 -14.63 -6.38 10.93
CA ILE A 93 -15.58 -6.12 9.84
C ILE A 93 -16.94 -6.82 10.04
N PRO A 94 -17.01 -8.12 10.41
CA PRO A 94 -18.29 -8.82 10.62
C PRO A 94 -19.15 -8.24 11.74
N THR A 95 -18.58 -7.41 12.63
CA THR A 95 -19.35 -6.74 13.69
C THR A 95 -20.21 -5.57 13.16
N LYS A 96 -20.04 -5.19 11.89
CA LYS A 96 -20.81 -4.14 11.23
C LYS A 96 -21.84 -4.77 10.31
N GLU A 97 -23.11 -4.54 10.64
CA GLU A 97 -24.25 -5.08 9.89
C GLU A 97 -24.16 -4.71 8.40
N GLY A 98 -24.30 -5.71 7.52
CA GLY A 98 -24.28 -5.58 6.07
C GLY A 98 -22.93 -5.23 5.43
N LEU A 99 -21.90 -4.93 6.22
CA LEU A 99 -20.62 -4.45 5.68
C LEU A 99 -19.85 -5.55 4.93
N VAL A 100 -19.98 -6.81 5.35
CA VAL A 100 -19.28 -7.95 4.72
C VAL A 100 -19.70 -8.10 3.27
N GLU A 101 -21.00 -8.12 3.02
CA GLU A 101 -21.60 -8.30 1.69
C GLU A 101 -21.27 -7.09 0.79
N MET A 102 -21.40 -5.87 1.32
CA MET A 102 -21.07 -4.64 0.58
C MET A 102 -19.60 -4.60 0.16
N LEU A 103 -18.68 -4.96 1.06
CA LEU A 103 -17.25 -5.00 0.73
C LEU A 103 -16.94 -6.09 -0.29
N ALA A 104 -17.58 -7.26 -0.20
CA ALA A 104 -17.39 -8.35 -1.15
C ALA A 104 -17.84 -7.94 -2.56
N GLN A 105 -19.01 -7.31 -2.67
CA GLN A 105 -19.51 -6.78 -3.94
C GLN A 105 -18.56 -5.72 -4.51
N ALA A 106 -18.22 -4.71 -3.72
CA ALA A 106 -17.36 -3.60 -4.18
C ALA A 106 -15.95 -4.07 -4.59
N ARG A 107 -15.39 -5.10 -3.93
CA ARG A 107 -14.09 -5.67 -4.28
C ARG A 107 -14.11 -6.51 -5.56
N ALA A 108 -15.29 -7.00 -5.98
CA ALA A 108 -15.45 -7.73 -7.23
C ALA A 108 -15.65 -6.81 -8.44
N GLU A 109 -15.89 -5.52 -8.21
CA GLU A 109 -16.02 -4.53 -9.29
C GLU A 109 -14.67 -4.22 -9.94
N GLU A 110 -14.69 -4.02 -11.26
CA GLU A 110 -13.53 -3.55 -12.04
C GLU A 110 -13.74 -2.08 -12.45
N PRO A 111 -13.56 -1.10 -11.54
CA PRO A 111 -13.91 0.30 -11.81
C PRO A 111 -13.07 0.94 -12.93
N LEU A 112 -11.93 0.34 -13.28
CA LEU A 112 -11.06 0.80 -14.37
C LEU A 112 -11.28 0.04 -15.69
N HIS A 113 -12.27 -0.86 -15.76
CA HIS A 113 -12.58 -1.57 -16.98
C HIS A 113 -12.90 -0.58 -18.12
N GLY A 114 -12.21 -0.71 -19.25
CA GLY A 114 -12.35 0.19 -20.40
C GLY A 114 -11.59 1.52 -20.30
N TRP A 115 -10.96 1.84 -19.17
CA TRP A 115 -10.06 3.00 -19.04
C TRP A 115 -8.66 2.67 -19.56
N GLY A 116 -8.39 3.00 -20.82
CA GLY A 116 -7.03 3.01 -21.38
C GLY A 116 -6.34 1.65 -21.47
N GLY A 117 -7.09 0.54 -21.47
CA GLY A 117 -6.54 -0.81 -21.58
C GLY A 117 -5.92 -1.37 -20.29
N ILE A 118 -6.11 -0.71 -19.15
CA ILE A 118 -5.70 -1.23 -17.84
C ILE A 118 -6.62 -2.41 -17.49
N LYS A 119 -6.07 -3.62 -17.51
CA LYS A 119 -6.77 -4.83 -17.06
C LYS A 119 -6.32 -5.18 -15.65
N VAL A 120 -7.24 -5.72 -14.86
CA VAL A 120 -6.89 -6.32 -13.56
C VAL A 120 -5.91 -7.47 -13.83
N ALA A 121 -4.78 -7.48 -13.13
CA ALA A 121 -3.82 -8.56 -13.22
C ALA A 121 -4.48 -9.88 -12.76
N THR A 122 -4.49 -10.86 -13.64
CA THR A 122 -4.99 -12.21 -13.38
C THR A 122 -3.96 -13.01 -12.57
N LYS A 123 -4.35 -14.19 -12.07
CA LYS A 123 -3.40 -15.12 -11.43
C LYS A 123 -2.27 -15.50 -12.38
N ASP A 124 -2.59 -15.68 -13.66
CA ASP A 124 -1.63 -15.99 -14.71
C ASP A 124 -0.61 -14.84 -14.88
N ASP A 125 -1.05 -13.58 -14.78
CA ASP A 125 -0.15 -12.41 -14.84
C ASP A 125 0.80 -12.32 -13.62
N LEU A 126 0.41 -12.90 -12.50
CA LEU A 126 1.16 -12.86 -11.24
C LEU A 126 2.12 -14.06 -11.06
N GLY A 127 2.07 -15.05 -11.95
CA GLY A 127 2.88 -16.26 -11.87
C GLY A 127 2.65 -17.07 -10.58
N ARG A 128 1.42 -17.03 -10.04
CA ARG A 128 1.00 -17.72 -8.82
C ARG A 128 -0.26 -18.53 -9.01
#